data_AF-A0A392PVZ4-F1
#
_entry.id   AF-A0A392PVZ4-F1
#
_cell.length_a   1.000
_cell.length_b   1.000
_cell.length_c   1.000
_cell.angle_alpha   90.00
_cell.angle_beta   90.00
_cell.angle_gamma   90.00
#
_symmetry.space_group_name_H-M   'P 1'
#
loop_
_entity.id
_entity.type
_entity.pdbx_description
1 polymer ?
#
loop_
_entity_poly.entity_id
_entity_poly.type
_entity_poly.pdbx_seq_one_letter_code
_entity_poly.pdbx_strand_id
1 'polypeptide(L)' 'MLQASGVYNQLELKQSLDSRFTLFVPVDHAFADIPRSIALQSLPSDQKILVLKAHVLPIYYPLSLLLTTTNPEQITLAT' A
#
# COMPACT_ATOMS: atom_id res chain seq x y z
N MET A 1 7.64 5.48 -9.22
CA MET A 1 7.67 5.96 -7.82
C MET A 1 8.16 4.91 -6.82
N LEU A 2 7.70 3.66 -6.87
CA LEU A 2 8.14 2.59 -5.95
C LEU A 2 9.65 2.34 -5.98
N GLN A 3 10.25 2.17 -7.16
CA GLN A 3 11.71 2.01 -7.31
C GLN A 3 12.48 3.25 -6.82
N ALA A 4 12.00 4.45 -7.15
CA ALA A 4 12.63 5.71 -6.75
C ALA A 4 12.59 5.98 -5.24
N SER A 5 11.69 5.30 -4.51
CA SER A 5 11.54 5.46 -3.06
C SER A 5 12.29 4.41 -2.24
N GLY A 6 12.87 3.38 -2.87
CA GLY A 6 13.47 2.23 -2.17
C GLY A 6 12.46 1.26 -1.52
N VAL A 7 11.15 1.57 -1.55
CA VAL A 7 10.09 0.69 -1.03
C VAL A 7 10.02 -0.64 -1.77
N TYR A 8 10.40 -0.66 -3.05
CA TYR A 8 10.47 -1.88 -3.86
C TYR A 8 11.32 -2.97 -3.17
N ASN A 9 12.54 -2.63 -2.72
CA ASN A 9 13.43 -3.58 -2.07
C ASN A 9 12.84 -4.13 -0.77
N GLN A 10 12.07 -3.32 -0.02
CA GLN A 10 11.41 -3.79 1.21
C GLN A 10 10.25 -4.75 0.92
N LEU A 11 9.50 -4.52 -0.16
CA LEU A 11 8.44 -5.43 -0.59
C LEU A 11 9.02 -6.73 -1.14
N GLU A 12 10.12 -6.67 -1.89
CA GLU A 12 10.83 -7.84 -2.41
C GLU A 12 11.41 -8.70 -1.27
N LEU A 13 12.00 -8.07 -0.25
CA LEU A 13 12.44 -8.76 0.97
C LEU A 13 11.26 -9.42 1.70
N LYS A 14 10.11 -8.74 1.82
CA LYS A 14 8.91 -9.31 2.46
C LYS A 14 8.37 -10.53 1.71
N GLN A 15 8.38 -10.49 0.38
CA GLN A 15 8.02 -11.63 -0.47
C GLN A 15 8.98 -12.81 -0.25
N SER A 16 10.30 -12.53 -0.17
CA SER A 16 11.31 -13.58 0.05
C SER A 16 11.22 -14.28 1.41
N LEU A 17 10.56 -13.65 2.39
CA LEU A 17 10.35 -14.17 3.75
C LEU A 17 9.00 -14.90 3.92
N ASP A 18 8.31 -15.27 2.83
CA ASP A 18 6.96 -15.88 2.84
C ASP A 18 5.90 -15.02 3.59
N SER A 19 6.16 -13.72 3.75
CA SER A 19 5.23 -12.80 4.39
C SER A 19 4.15 -12.39 3.39
N ARG A 20 2.91 -12.78 3.65
CA ARG A 20 1.77 -12.37 2.82
C ARG A 20 1.32 -10.96 3.21
N PHE A 21 1.07 -10.12 2.21
CA PHE A 21 0.56 -8.77 2.37
C PHE A 21 -0.49 -8.49 1.30
N THR A 22 -1.26 -7.42 1.50
CA THR A 22 -2.20 -6.91 0.49
C THR A 22 -1.68 -5.56 0.02
N LEU A 23 -1.54 -5.38 -1.28
CA LEU A 23 -1.07 -4.12 -1.87
C LEU A 23 -2.16 -3.54 -2.75
N PHE A 24 -2.54 -2.29 -2.47
CA PHE A 24 -3.43 -1.51 -3.31
C PHE A 24 -2.58 -0.72 -4.31
N VAL A 25 -2.52 -1.20 -5.56
CA VAL A 25 -1.73 -0.54 -6.60
C VAL A 25 -2.59 0.52 -7.29
N PRO A 26 -2.29 1.82 -7.10
CA PRO A 26 -2.97 2.86 -7.86
C PRO A 26 -2.60 2.76 -9.34
N VAL A 27 -3.60 2.94 -10.21
CA VAL A 27 -3.41 3.06 -11.67
C VAL A 27 -2.97 4.47 -12.04
N ASP A 28 -2.42 4.65 -13.25
CA ASP A 28 -1.87 5.94 -13.68
C ASP A 28 -2.90 7.10 -13.63
N HIS A 29 -4.17 6.85 -13.93
CA HIS A 29 -5.21 7.89 -13.84
C HIS A 29 -5.36 8.41 -12.40
N ALA A 30 -5.18 7.56 -11.40
CA ALA A 30 -5.37 7.93 -10.00
C ALA A 30 -4.33 8.98 -9.57
N PHE A 31 -3.17 9.03 -10.23
CA PHE A 31 -2.17 10.09 -10.03
C PHE A 31 -2.52 11.38 -10.77
N ALA A 32 -3.29 11.30 -11.87
CA ALA A 32 -3.76 12.46 -12.62
C ALA A 32 -4.87 13.23 -11.89
N ASP A 33 -5.67 12.52 -11.10
CA ASP A 33 -6.79 13.08 -10.31
C ASP A 33 -6.32 13.83 -9.06
N ILE A 34 -5.03 13.75 -8.72
CA ILE A 34 -4.46 14.40 -7.53
C ILE A 34 -4.33 15.91 -7.79
N PRO A 35 -4.84 16.77 -6.88
CA PRO A 35 -4.70 18.21 -7.02
C PRO A 35 -3.24 18.62 -7.19
N ARG A 36 -2.96 19.49 -8.17
CA ARG A 36 -1.58 19.97 -8.43
C ARG A 36 -0.95 20.72 -7.26
N SER A 37 -1.77 21.19 -6.30
CA SER A 37 -1.30 21.74 -5.03
C SER A 37 -0.59 20.72 -4.14
N ILE A 38 -0.88 19.42 -4.32
CA ILE A 38 -0.22 18.31 -3.63
C ILE A 38 0.89 17.79 -4.54
N ALA A 39 2.09 18.35 -4.38
CA ALA A 39 3.26 17.98 -5.16
C ALA A 39 3.91 16.68 -4.62
N LEU A 40 3.30 15.52 -4.90
CA LEU A 40 3.82 14.21 -4.47
C LEU A 40 5.26 13.96 -4.93
N GLN A 41 5.64 14.48 -6.10
CA GLN A 41 7.00 14.36 -6.62
C GLN A 41 8.01 15.21 -5.84
N SER A 42 7.58 16.30 -5.22
CA SER A 42 8.40 17.19 -4.40
C SER A 42 8.57 16.70 -2.97
N LEU A 43 7.83 15.68 -2.55
CA LEU A 43 7.97 15.11 -1.22
C LEU A 43 9.39 14.53 -1.03
N PRO A 44 9.99 14.70 0.17
CA PRO A 44 11.21 14.00 0.56
C PRO A 44 11.04 12.48 0.46
N SER A 45 12.16 11.76 0.30
CA SER A 45 12.16 10.30 0.18
C SER A 45 11.44 9.60 1.34
N ASP A 46 11.63 10.07 2.58
CA ASP A 46 10.98 9.49 3.77
C ASP A 46 9.46 9.63 3.75
N GLN A 47 8.96 10.78 3.26
CA GLN A 47 7.53 11.01 3.13
C GLN A 47 6.93 10.20 1.97
N LYS A 48 7.67 10.04 0.86
CA LYS A 48 7.28 9.13 -0.23
C LYS A 48 7.15 7.69 0.26
N ILE A 49 8.06 7.25 1.13
CA ILE A 49 8.00 5.92 1.75
C ILE A 49 6.72 5.79 2.60
N LEU A 50 6.36 6.80 3.39
CA LEU A 50 5.14 6.76 4.22
C LEU A 50 3.87 6.64 3.36
N VAL A 51 3.75 7.45 2.30
CA VAL A 51 2.61 7.39 1.37
C VAL A 51 2.49 6.03 0.72
N LEU A 52 3.61 5.43 0.31
CA LEU A 52 3.62 4.11 -0.31
C LEU A 52 3.31 3.00 0.71
N LYS A 53 3.77 3.11 1.95
CA LYS A 53 3.41 2.17 3.04
C LYS A 53 1.93 2.22 3.39
N ALA A 54 1.26 3.37 3.22
CA ALA A 54 -0.19 3.48 3.43
C ALA A 54 -1.02 2.61 2.45
N HIS A 55 -0.44 2.18 1.33
CA HIS A 55 -1.10 1.29 0.36
C HIS A 55 -0.86 -0.20 0.65
N VAL A 56 -0.12 -0.52 1.71
CA VAL A 56 0.26 -1.88 2.07
C VAL A 56 -0.42 -2.29 3.38
N LEU A 57 -1.22 -3.35 3.34
CA LEU A 57 -1.67 -4.03 4.56
C LEU A 57 -0.68 -5.14 4.91
N PRO A 58 -0.29 -5.28 6.19
CA PRO A 58 0.71 -6.27 6.60
C PRO A 58 0.22 -7.73 6.55
N ILE A 59 -1.05 -7.95 6.22
CA ILE A 59 -1.74 -9.25 6.16
C ILE A 59 -2.38 -9.41 4.78
N TYR A 60 -2.50 -10.66 4.31
CA TYR A 60 -3.27 -10.99 3.12
C TYR A 60 -4.78 -11.00 3.39
N TYR A 61 -5.50 -10.18 2.65
CA TYR A 61 -6.94 -10.09 2.69
C TYR A 61 -7.52 -10.53 1.34
N PRO A 62 -8.18 -11.70 1.26
CA PRO A 62 -8.93 -12.06 0.06
C PRO A 62 -10.13 -11.14 -0.12
N LEU A 63 -10.62 -11.01 -1.36
CA LEU A 63 -11.71 -10.08 -1.70
C LEU A 63 -12.95 -10.25 -0.80
N SER A 64 -13.35 -11.49 -0.53
CA SER A 64 -14.50 -11.80 0.32
C SER A 64 -14.34 -11.24 1.74
N LEU A 65 -13.13 -11.24 2.29
CA LEU A 65 -12.85 -10.71 3.62
C LEU A 65 -12.85 -9.18 3.57
N LEU A 66 -12.20 -8.55 2.58
CA LEU A 66 -12.16 -7.10 2.39
C LEU A 66 -13.55 -6.46 2.34
N LEU A 67 -14.51 -7.11 1.68
CA LEU A 67 -15.88 -6.62 1.56
C LEU A 67 -16.66 -6.63 2.88
N THR A 68 -16.22 -7.45 3.84
CA THR A 68 -16.87 -7.63 5.15
C THR A 68 -16.14 -6.92 6.28
N THR A 69 -14.87 -6.56 6.09
CA THR A 69 -14.04 -5.89 7.08
C THR A 69 -14.39 -4.40 7.16
N THR A 70 -14.92 -3.96 8.30
CA THR A 70 -15.14 -2.52 8.58
C THR A 70 -13.94 -1.86 9.25
N ASN A 71 -12.97 -2.64 9.74
CA ASN A 71 -11.72 -2.16 10.32
C ASN A 71 -10.58 -3.19 10.11
N PRO A 72 -9.48 -2.85 9.42
CA PRO A 72 -8.36 -3.76 9.16
C PRO A 72 -7.57 -4.19 10.42
N GLU A 73 -7.78 -3.57 11.58
CA GLU A 73 -7.22 -4.03 12.86
C GLU A 73 -8.09 -5.08 13.57
N GLN A 74 -9.32 -5.29 13.10
CA GLN A 74 -10.29 -6.17 13.74
C GLN A 74 -10.70 -7.27 12.76
N ILE A 75 -9.88 -8.34 12.70
CA ILE A 75 -10.20 -9.53 11.91
C ILE A 75 -11.35 -10.25 12.61
N THR A 76 -12.60 -9.96 12.24
CA THR A 76 -13.73 -10.79 12.62
C THR A 76 -13.73 -12.02 11.73
N LEU A 77 -13.26 -13.16 12.26
CA LEU A 77 -13.43 -14.46 11.61
C LEU A 77 -14.94 -14.76 11.56
N ALA A 78 -15.53 -14.67 10.36
CA ALA A 78 -16.88 -15.18 10.15
C ALA A 78 -16.83 -16.72 10.25
N THR A 79 -17.43 -17.24 11.32
CA THR A 79 -17.69 -18.67 11.56
C THR A 79 -18.82 -19.18 10.67
#